data_AF-A0A5C7Y096-F1
#
_entry.id   AF-A0A5C7Y096-F1
#
_cell.length_a   1.000
_cell.length_b   1.000
_cell.length_c   1.000
_cell.angle_alpha   90.00
_cell.angle_beta   90.00
_cell.angle_gamma   90.00
#
_symmetry.space_group_name_H-M   'P 1'
#
loop_
_entity.id
_entity.type
_entity.pdbx_description
1 polymer ?
#
loop_
_entity_poly.entity_id
_entity_poly.type
_entity_poly.pdbx_seq_one_letter_code
_entity_poly.pdbx_strand_id
1 'polypeptide(L)'
;MMQSGFPSSGDNLVGMEMDVFILLGQLDAIDEDSVEARTQPHAERLIVASCSPAATATIEEVVSGVDELWNSQLRYGYDAAHIWTAESAGPQLEFITQIAEGGFYVTGAVQIRER
;
A
#
# COMPACT_ATOMS: atom_id res chain seq x y z
N MET A 1 10.15 16.45 28.13
CA MET A 1 9.63 17.10 26.91
C MET A 1 9.52 16.03 25.85
N MET A 2 8.30 15.67 25.43
CA MET A 2 8.09 14.77 24.30
C MET A 2 7.91 15.65 23.08
N GLN A 3 8.95 15.75 22.25
CA GLN A 3 8.85 16.38 20.95
C GLN A 3 8.12 15.38 20.07
N SER A 4 6.80 15.56 19.90
CA SER A 4 6.07 14.89 18.83
C SER A 4 6.85 15.17 17.55
N GLY A 5 7.33 14.11 16.88
CA GLY A 5 8.04 14.25 15.61
C GLY A 5 7.25 15.16 14.66
N PHE A 6 7.93 15.83 13.75
CA PHE A 6 7.26 16.60 12.70
C PHE A 6 6.12 15.74 12.13
N PRO A 7 4.91 16.28 11.93
CA PRO A 7 3.86 15.51 11.26
C PRO A 7 4.47 14.98 9.96
N SER A 8 4.19 13.72 9.60
CA SER A 8 4.38 13.30 8.20
C SER A 8 3.80 14.43 7.37
N SER A 9 4.57 15.08 6.49
CA SER A 9 4.02 16.20 5.73
C SER A 9 2.77 15.66 5.03
N GLY A 10 1.58 16.13 5.43
CA GLY A 10 0.32 15.51 5.02
C GLY A 10 0.23 15.36 3.51
N ASP A 11 0.84 16.29 2.79
CA ASP A 11 1.03 16.30 1.34
C ASP A 11 1.70 15.03 0.79
N ASN A 12 2.74 14.51 1.47
CA ASN A 12 3.41 13.28 1.05
C ASN A 12 2.54 12.06 1.33
N LEU A 13 1.79 12.04 2.43
CA LEU A 13 0.94 10.90 2.77
C LEU A 13 -0.27 10.81 1.81
N VAL A 14 -0.86 11.95 1.46
CA VAL A 14 -1.90 12.04 0.43
C VAL A 14 -1.35 11.67 -0.95
N GLY A 15 -0.14 12.13 -1.29
CA GLY A 15 0.54 11.73 -2.52
C GLY A 15 0.71 10.22 -2.62
N MET A 16 1.21 9.57 -1.56
CA MET A 16 1.34 8.11 -1.51
C MET A 16 0.00 7.37 -1.61
N GLU A 17 -1.05 7.87 -0.96
CA GLU A 17 -2.40 7.30 -1.09
C GLU A 17 -2.87 7.30 -2.55
N MET A 18 -2.67 8.42 -3.24
CA MET A 18 -2.99 8.56 -4.65
C MET A 18 -2.12 7.64 -5.52
N ASP A 19 -0.82 7.54 -5.24
CA ASP A 19 0.08 6.64 -5.96
C ASP A 19 -0.37 5.17 -5.80
N VAL A 20 -0.71 4.74 -4.59
CA VAL A 20 -1.25 3.38 -4.34
C VAL A 20 -2.53 3.16 -5.12
N PHE A 21 -3.48 4.10 -5.06
CA PHE A 21 -4.76 4.00 -5.79
C PHE A 21 -4.53 3.88 -7.31
N ILE A 22 -3.78 4.82 -7.88
CA ILE A 22 -3.54 4.91 -9.33
C ILE A 22 -2.78 3.68 -9.83
N LEU A 23 -1.70 3.30 -9.14
CA LEU A 23 -0.83 2.23 -9.60
C LEU A 23 -1.48 0.84 -9.45
N LEU A 24 -2.29 0.62 -8.42
CA LEU A 24 -3.10 -0.60 -8.34
C LEU A 24 -4.13 -0.66 -9.46
N GLY A 25 -4.81 0.44 -9.76
CA GLY A 25 -5.78 0.52 -10.86
C GLY A 25 -5.19 0.30 -12.25
N GLN A 26 -3.86 0.44 -12.41
CA GLN A 26 -3.15 0.20 -13.66
C GLN A 26 -2.71 -1.26 -13.86
N LEU A 27 -2.84 -2.13 -12.86
CA LEU A 27 -2.49 -3.53 -13.02
C LEU A 27 -3.61 -4.27 -13.76
N ASP A 28 -3.30 -4.84 -14.94
CA ASP A 28 -4.26 -5.62 -15.75
C ASP A 28 -4.91 -6.80 -14.99
N ALA A 29 -4.23 -7.30 -13.95
CA ALA A 29 -4.73 -8.38 -13.10
C ALA A 29 -5.79 -7.91 -12.07
N ILE A 30 -5.99 -6.60 -11.91
CA ILE A 30 -6.90 -5.99 -10.94
C ILE A 30 -8.13 -5.42 -11.67
N ASP A 31 -9.30 -5.57 -11.06
CA ASP A 31 -10.48 -4.81 -11.47
C ASP A 31 -10.34 -3.36 -10.97
N GLU A 32 -10.10 -2.41 -11.88
CA GLU A 32 -9.86 -0.99 -11.55
C GLU A 32 -10.98 -0.41 -10.67
N ASP A 33 -12.23 -0.78 -10.94
CA ASP A 33 -13.40 -0.29 -10.19
C ASP A 33 -13.46 -0.85 -8.75
N SER A 34 -12.66 -1.87 -8.45
CA SER A 34 -12.54 -2.47 -7.12
C SER A 34 -11.47 -1.84 -6.24
N VAL A 35 -10.68 -0.90 -6.76
CA VAL A 35 -9.57 -0.32 -6.01
C VAL A 35 -10.09 0.71 -5.02
N GLU A 36 -9.68 0.58 -3.77
CA GLU A 36 -9.90 1.56 -2.71
C GLU A 36 -8.56 1.85 -2.04
N ALA A 37 -8.25 3.10 -1.75
CA ALA A 37 -7.12 3.50 -0.92
C ALA A 37 -7.53 4.69 -0.05
N ARG A 38 -7.01 4.73 1.19
CA ARG A 38 -7.26 5.82 2.13
C ARG A 38 -6.15 5.97 3.16
N THR A 39 -5.92 7.21 3.56
CA THR A 39 -5.11 7.55 4.73
C THR A 39 -5.89 7.45 6.03
N GLN A 40 -5.19 7.09 7.11
CA GLN A 40 -5.73 6.98 8.45
C GLN A 40 -4.79 7.65 9.47
N PRO A 41 -5.11 8.89 9.93
CA PRO A 41 -4.20 9.72 10.73
C PRO A 41 -3.80 9.14 12.10
N HIS A 42 -4.54 8.15 12.61
CA HIS A 42 -4.39 7.61 13.97
C HIS A 42 -4.45 6.08 14.01
N ALA A 43 -4.15 5.42 12.90
CA ALA A 43 -4.11 3.96 12.83
C ALA A 43 -2.67 3.44 12.88
N GLU A 44 -2.51 2.18 13.27
CA GLU A 44 -1.24 1.45 13.16
C GLU A 44 -0.76 1.36 11.69
N ARG A 45 -1.71 1.47 10.75
CA ARG A 45 -1.49 1.52 9.30
C ARG A 45 -1.96 2.87 8.78
N LEU A 46 -1.02 3.74 8.41
CA LEU A 46 -1.32 5.08 7.91
C LEU A 46 -1.97 5.06 6.52
N ILE A 47 -1.67 4.05 5.70
CA ILE A 47 -2.32 3.81 4.41
C ILE A 47 -3.02 2.45 4.46
N VAL A 48 -4.29 2.41 4.06
CA VAL A 48 -5.00 1.15 3.85
C VAL A 48 -5.61 1.17 2.47
N ALA A 49 -5.31 0.13 1.68
CA ALA A 49 -5.87 -0.08 0.37
C ALA A 49 -6.45 -1.49 0.25
N SER A 50 -7.35 -1.65 -0.71
CA SER A 50 -7.88 -2.95 -1.10
C SER A 50 -8.18 -2.99 -2.59
N CYS A 51 -8.09 -4.17 -3.18
CA CYS A 51 -8.44 -4.42 -4.57
C CYS A 51 -8.95 -5.86 -4.73
N SER A 52 -9.62 -6.14 -5.84
CA SER A 52 -10.11 -7.47 -6.21
C SER A 52 -9.52 -7.88 -7.56
N PRO A 53 -9.30 -9.19 -7.80
CA PRO A 53 -8.84 -9.68 -9.09
C PRO A 53 -9.81 -9.33 -10.23
N ALA A 54 -9.25 -9.00 -11.39
CA ALA A 54 -10.00 -8.94 -12.63
C ALA A 54 -10.65 -10.30 -12.93
N ALA A 55 -11.71 -10.31 -13.75
CA ALA A 55 -12.51 -11.51 -14.00
C ALA A 55 -11.72 -12.72 -14.55
N THR A 56 -10.58 -12.46 -15.20
CA THR A 56 -9.72 -13.46 -15.83
C THR A 56 -8.44 -13.76 -15.03
N ALA A 57 -8.22 -13.04 -13.93
CA ALA A 57 -6.98 -13.13 -13.15
C ALA A 57 -7.15 -14.00 -11.89
N THR A 58 -6.08 -14.66 -11.47
CA THR A 58 -6.03 -15.37 -10.19
C THR A 58 -5.52 -14.48 -9.06
N ILE A 59 -5.75 -14.90 -7.82
CA ILE A 59 -5.20 -14.21 -6.65
C ILE A 59 -3.67 -14.21 -6.69
N GLU A 60 -3.03 -15.30 -7.14
CA GLU A 60 -1.58 -15.35 -7.27
C GLU A 60 -1.03 -14.35 -8.28
N GLU A 61 -1.73 -14.14 -9.40
CA GLU A 61 -1.35 -13.13 -10.40
C GLU A 61 -1.44 -11.72 -9.82
N VAL A 62 -2.49 -11.42 -9.03
CA VAL A 62 -2.62 -10.14 -8.33
C VAL A 62 -1.51 -9.96 -7.29
N VAL A 63 -1.26 -10.97 -6.46
CA VAL A 63 -0.19 -10.94 -5.45
C VAL A 63 1.17 -10.68 -6.10
N SER A 64 1.48 -11.36 -7.20
CA SER A 64 2.72 -11.16 -7.95
C SER A 64 2.81 -9.74 -8.51
N GLY A 65 1.73 -9.24 -9.12
CA GLY A 65 1.69 -7.88 -9.68
C GLY A 65 1.86 -6.80 -8.62
N VAL A 66 1.22 -6.97 -7.46
CA VAL A 66 1.35 -6.04 -6.33
C VAL A 66 2.76 -6.09 -5.72
N ASP A 67 3.40 -7.26 -5.65
CA ASP A 67 4.78 -7.39 -5.18
C ASP A 67 5.78 -6.69 -6.13
N GLU A 68 5.62 -6.88 -7.44
CA GLU A 68 6.43 -6.19 -8.45
C GLU A 68 6.22 -4.68 -8.41
N LEU A 69 4.96 -4.24 -8.27
CA LEU A 69 4.61 -2.83 -8.16
C LEU A 69 5.24 -2.19 -6.93
N TRP A 70 5.21 -2.89 -5.79
CA TRP A 70 5.85 -2.41 -4.57
C TRP A 70 7.36 -2.20 -4.76
N ASN A 71 8.05 -3.21 -5.31
CA ASN A 71 9.50 -3.18 -5.48
C ASN A 71 9.97 -2.14 -6.52
N SER A 72 9.13 -1.83 -7.51
CA SER A 72 9.47 -0.95 -8.63
C SER A 72 9.02 0.50 -8.44
N GLN A 73 7.87 0.75 -7.81
CA GLN A 73 7.21 2.05 -7.88
C GLN A 73 6.68 2.60 -6.55
N LEU A 74 6.25 1.76 -5.60
CA LEU A 74 5.62 2.25 -4.35
C LEU A 74 6.59 2.43 -3.18
N ARG A 75 7.70 1.70 -3.14
CA ARG A 75 8.70 1.87 -2.07
C ARG A 75 9.54 3.12 -2.30
N TYR A 76 9.82 3.87 -1.25
CA TYR A 76 10.86 4.90 -1.29
C TYR A 76 12.26 4.30 -1.17
N GLY A 77 13.25 5.01 -1.71
CA GLY A 77 14.63 4.52 -1.81
C GLY A 77 15.49 4.65 -0.54
N TYR A 78 14.92 5.06 0.60
CA TYR A 78 15.68 5.27 1.84
C TYR A 78 15.72 3.99 2.69
N ASP A 79 14.58 3.63 3.29
CA ASP A 79 14.37 2.37 4.00
C ASP A 79 12.97 1.85 3.68
N ALA A 80 12.85 0.56 3.36
CA ALA A 80 11.56 -0.05 3.07
C ALA A 80 11.59 -1.56 3.33
N ALA A 81 10.45 -2.10 3.78
CA ALA A 81 10.22 -3.53 3.92
C ALA A 81 8.74 -3.86 3.72
N HIS A 82 8.46 -5.07 3.27
CA HIS A 82 7.10 -5.60 3.18
C HIS A 82 7.05 -7.09 3.52
N ILE A 83 5.86 -7.55 3.85
CA ILE A 83 5.56 -8.96 4.09
C ILE A 83 4.15 -9.28 3.61
N TRP A 84 3.95 -10.48 3.11
CA TRP A 84 2.62 -11.02 2.83
C TRP A 84 2.12 -11.81 4.03
N THR A 85 0.92 -11.49 4.51
CA THR A 85 0.19 -12.26 5.51
C THR A 85 -1.02 -12.93 4.89
N ALA A 86 -1.36 -14.11 5.42
CA ALA A 86 -2.58 -14.81 5.06
C ALA A 86 -3.68 -14.40 6.04
N GLU A 87 -4.60 -13.55 5.60
CA GLU A 87 -5.77 -13.15 6.39
C GLU A 87 -7.01 -13.93 5.95
N SER A 88 -8.02 -14.00 6.82
CA SER A 88 -9.30 -14.65 6.51
C SER A 88 -10.08 -13.96 5.37
N ALA A 89 -9.78 -12.69 5.10
CA ALA A 89 -10.36 -11.90 4.02
C ALA A 89 -9.58 -11.98 2.69
N GLY A 90 -8.49 -12.77 2.66
CA GLY A 90 -7.57 -12.93 1.53
C GLY A 90 -6.14 -12.51 1.87
N PRO A 91 -5.18 -12.66 0.94
CA PRO A 91 -3.81 -12.22 1.15
C PRO A 91 -3.70 -10.71 1.40
N GLN A 92 -2.85 -10.30 2.34
CA GLN A 92 -2.59 -8.91 2.63
C GLN A 92 -1.09 -8.61 2.54
N LEU A 93 -0.73 -7.58 1.78
CA LEU A 93 0.59 -6.98 1.83
C LEU A 93 0.62 -6.03 3.01
N GLU A 94 1.53 -6.21 3.96
CA GLU A 94 1.88 -5.19 4.94
C GLU A 94 3.21 -4.57 4.59
N PHE A 95 3.32 -3.25 4.71
CA PHE A 95 4.54 -2.55 4.34
C PHE A 95 4.89 -1.40 5.28
N ILE A 96 6.17 -1.07 5.27
CA ILE A 96 6.75 0.10 5.89
C ILE A 96 7.74 0.74 4.92
N THR A 97 7.72 2.06 4.80
CA THR A 97 8.67 2.82 3.97
C THR A 97 9.02 4.17 4.58
N GLN A 98 10.24 4.63 4.38
CA GLN A 98 10.73 5.90 4.90
C GLN A 98 10.74 6.96 3.79
N ILE A 99 10.11 8.12 4.03
CA ILE A 99 9.89 9.16 3.01
C ILE A 99 11.12 10.01 2.69
N ALA A 100 12.11 10.03 3.60
CA ALA A 100 13.36 10.79 3.50
C ALA A 100 14.43 10.16 4.41
N GLU A 101 15.71 10.39 4.14
CA GLU A 101 16.80 9.95 5.02
C GLU A 101 16.62 10.53 6.43
N GLY A 102 16.52 9.67 7.45
CA GLY A 102 16.23 10.08 8.82
C GLY A 102 14.81 10.66 9.04
N GLY A 103 13.93 10.53 8.05
CA GLY A 103 12.56 11.01 8.06
C GLY A 103 11.56 10.02 8.65
N PHE A 104 10.27 10.30 8.43
CA PHE A 104 9.16 9.50 8.93
C PHE A 104 8.99 8.18 8.20
N TYR A 105 8.56 7.19 8.95
CA TYR A 105 8.07 5.93 8.43
C TYR A 105 6.57 6.01 8.17
N VAL A 106 6.17 5.52 7.00
CA VAL A 106 4.78 5.30 6.63
C VAL A 106 4.54 3.81 6.63
N THR A 107 3.59 3.38 7.44
CA THR A 107 3.08 2.00 7.46
C THR A 107 1.83 1.92 6.61
N GLY A 108 1.62 0.78 5.97
CA GLY A 108 0.37 0.54 5.29
C GLY A 108 0.08 -0.92 5.00
N ALA A 109 -1.10 -1.17 4.44
CA ALA A 109 -1.48 -2.47 3.95
C ALA A 109 -2.32 -2.41 2.68
N VAL A 110 -2.18 -3.43 1.84
CA VAL A 110 -3.01 -3.69 0.66
C VAL A 110 -3.68 -5.04 0.82
N GLN A 111 -4.99 -5.06 0.97
CA GLN A 111 -5.79 -6.29 1.07
C GLN A 111 -6.25 -6.73 -0.33
N ILE A 112 -5.94 -7.96 -0.71
CA ILE A 112 -6.52 -8.59 -1.89
C ILE A 112 -7.82 -9.27 -1.45
N ARG A 113 -8.95 -8.82 -1.98
CA ARG A 113 -10.28 -9.32 -1.63
C ARG A 113 -10.68 -10.40 -2.62
N GLU A 114 -11.29 -11.48 -2.13
CA GLU A 114 -12.03 -12.38 -3.00
C GLU A 114 -13.20 -11.62 -3.67
N ARG A 115 -13.53 -12.04 -4.89
CA ARG A 115 -14.54 -11.38 -5.73
C ARG A 115 -15.97 -11.76 -5.33
#